data_AF-A0A1I0L136-F1
#
_entry.id   AF-A0A1I0L136-F1
#
_cell.length_a   1.000
_cell.length_b   1.000
_cell.length_c   1.000
_cell.angle_alpha   90.00
_cell.angle_beta   90.00
_cell.angle_gamma   90.00
#
_symmetry.space_group_name_H-M   'P 1'
#
loop_
_entity.id
_entity.type
_entity.pdbx_description
1 polymer ?
#
loop_
_entity_poly.entity_id
_entity_poly.type
_entity_poly.pdbx_seq_one_letter_code
_entity_poly.pdbx_strand_id
1 'polypeptide(L)'
;MMTEDERVEGLLRSTLRHAAEDAPQSPAGLPGRVVARSRGRRRDRMRMLAVAGGAAAVVAVGTMGLGGGGGDVATGVLQPVPSAGVDVSVPPPDVEVGLAGKPPLGDRLVEDDPALGGAVELWYARRSDGALAFCRLYRVRTGGSMSSCNARPVDGNASLEGATETWPPPEKTLYYGTAGDRVTGVRAVSAAGDRTPGQIRRPKGAPRAIWTVTLPASTRVTGFEFTDARGMTVATAAHTPLTVPEATAEPVGTVLRLGGGLSANVFDVPDRTLIWRLDGDPVAADLVRAKDLLRDLGGRRIPVLLHEHERRWFGVVADVRTTEVELVFPDGRKATAAARKDPWGIGVRLFAGRHGRDGDIYRKGFEVVGYDAAGRELWREPHAPTAGR
;
A
#
# COMPACT_ATOMS: atom_id res chain seq x y z
N MET A 1 -43.69 4.65 2.95
CA MET A 1 -42.61 5.59 2.58
C MET A 1 -41.40 5.15 3.39
N MET A 2 -40.43 4.47 2.78
CA MET A 2 -39.25 3.96 3.51
C MET A 2 -38.36 5.13 3.91
N THR A 3 -37.82 5.08 5.13
CA THR A 3 -36.86 6.08 5.60
C THR A 3 -35.51 5.89 4.89
N GLU A 4 -34.68 6.94 4.90
CA GLU A 4 -33.35 6.91 4.29
C GLU A 4 -32.45 5.83 4.94
N ASP A 5 -32.61 5.61 6.23
CA ASP A 5 -31.95 4.54 6.98
C ASP A 5 -32.38 3.14 6.52
N GLU A 6 -33.68 2.93 6.25
CA GLU A 6 -34.17 1.64 5.73
C GLU A 6 -33.65 1.36 4.31
N ARG A 7 -33.43 2.40 3.50
CA ARG A 7 -32.80 2.28 2.16
C ARG A 7 -31.33 1.90 2.28
N VAL A 8 -30.59 2.57 3.16
CA VAL A 8 -29.16 2.29 3.38
C VAL A 8 -28.96 0.90 3.96
N GLU A 9 -29.77 0.49 4.94
CA GLU A 9 -29.72 -0.84 5.53
C GLU A 9 -30.08 -1.94 4.50
N GLY A 10 -31.09 -1.67 3.66
CA GLY A 10 -31.46 -2.58 2.56
C GLY A 10 -30.32 -2.78 1.56
N LEU A 11 -29.65 -1.69 1.17
CA LEU A 11 -28.52 -1.72 0.23
C LEU A 11 -27.31 -2.44 0.84
N LEU A 12 -27.03 -2.21 2.12
CA LEU A 12 -25.96 -2.89 2.86
C LEU A 12 -26.23 -4.39 2.97
N ARG A 13 -27.46 -4.79 3.32
CA ARG A 13 -27.83 -6.21 3.41
C ARG A 13 -27.76 -6.92 2.07
N SER A 14 -28.18 -6.27 0.97
CA SER A 14 -28.08 -6.91 -0.35
C SER A 14 -26.63 -7.04 -0.81
N THR A 15 -25.82 -5.99 -0.61
CA THR A 15 -24.39 -5.99 -1.01
C THR A 15 -23.60 -7.03 -0.22
N LEU A 16 -23.85 -7.13 1.09
CA LEU A 16 -23.19 -8.14 1.94
C LEU A 16 -23.66 -9.56 1.66
N ARG A 17 -24.93 -9.76 1.28
CA ARG A 17 -25.45 -11.07 0.88
C ARG A 17 -24.81 -11.54 -0.42
N HIS A 18 -24.71 -10.66 -1.40
CA HIS A 18 -24.08 -10.96 -2.69
C HIS A 18 -22.59 -11.27 -2.53
N ALA A 19 -21.88 -10.49 -1.69
CA ALA A 19 -20.49 -10.75 -1.36
C ALA A 19 -20.28 -12.07 -0.58
N ALA A 20 -21.29 -12.54 0.16
CA ALA A 20 -21.23 -13.81 0.89
C ALA A 20 -21.54 -15.03 0.01
N GLU A 21 -22.31 -14.85 -1.07
CA GLU A 21 -22.62 -15.89 -2.06
C GLU A 21 -21.43 -16.17 -3.00
N ASP A 22 -20.61 -15.15 -3.28
CA ASP A 22 -19.42 -15.26 -4.16
C ASP A 22 -18.12 -15.59 -3.41
N ALA A 23 -18.14 -15.66 -2.08
CA ALA A 23 -16.96 -16.01 -1.30
C ALA A 23 -16.72 -17.53 -1.34
N PRO A 24 -15.46 -17.99 -1.56
CA PRO A 24 -15.14 -19.42 -1.44
C PRO A 24 -15.59 -19.92 -0.07
N GLN A 25 -16.30 -21.06 -0.05
CA GLN A 25 -16.90 -21.58 1.17
C GLN A 25 -15.86 -21.63 2.29
N SER A 26 -16.12 -20.86 3.34
CA SER A 26 -15.23 -20.83 4.50
C SER A 26 -15.20 -22.23 5.11
N PRO A 27 -14.04 -22.73 5.55
CA PRO A 27 -13.96 -24.03 6.21
C PRO A 27 -15.05 -24.16 7.28
N ALA A 28 -15.73 -25.31 7.31
CA ALA A 28 -16.84 -25.54 8.23
C ALA A 28 -16.42 -25.18 9.67
N GLY A 29 -17.19 -24.28 10.31
CA GLY A 29 -16.94 -23.81 11.68
C GLY A 29 -16.12 -22.52 11.82
N LEU A 30 -15.54 -21.97 10.75
CA LEU A 30 -14.77 -20.72 10.80
C LEU A 30 -15.66 -19.49 11.10
N PRO A 31 -16.86 -19.33 10.49
CA PRO A 31 -17.80 -18.27 10.85
C PRO A 31 -18.25 -18.38 12.33
N GLY A 32 -18.49 -19.61 12.81
CA GLY A 32 -18.85 -19.87 14.20
C GLY A 32 -17.74 -19.49 15.18
N ARG A 33 -16.48 -19.78 14.86
CA ARG A 33 -15.30 -19.39 15.67
C ARG A 33 -15.08 -17.88 15.70
N VAL A 34 -15.29 -17.18 14.58
CA VAL A 34 -15.18 -15.72 14.50
C VAL A 34 -16.29 -15.04 15.32
N VAL A 35 -17.53 -15.52 15.22
CA VAL A 35 -18.66 -15.02 16.01
C VAL A 35 -18.47 -15.31 17.50
N ALA A 36 -17.99 -16.50 17.88
CA ALA A 36 -17.69 -16.84 19.27
C ALA A 36 -16.57 -15.96 19.84
N ARG A 37 -15.50 -15.70 19.08
CA ARG A 37 -14.38 -14.82 19.48
C ARG A 37 -14.80 -13.36 19.60
N SER A 38 -15.67 -12.89 18.70
CA SER A 38 -16.30 -11.56 18.74
C SER A 38 -17.18 -11.39 19.99
N ARG A 39 -18.03 -12.38 20.29
CA ARG A 39 -18.88 -12.39 21.49
C ARG A 39 -18.07 -12.42 22.78
N GLY A 40 -16.95 -13.15 22.82
CA GLY A 40 -16.00 -13.14 23.94
C GLY A 40 -15.43 -11.73 24.19
N ARG A 41 -14.89 -11.08 23.15
CA ARG A 41 -14.34 -9.72 23.26
C ARG A 41 -15.38 -8.68 23.68
N ARG A 42 -16.63 -8.79 23.21
CA ARG A 42 -17.72 -7.88 23.65
C ARG A 42 -18.06 -8.09 25.13
N ARG A 43 -18.10 -9.34 25.62
CA ARG A 43 -18.33 -9.64 27.03
C ARG A 43 -17.20 -9.12 27.92
N ASP A 44 -15.96 -9.26 27.49
CA ASP A 44 -14.80 -8.76 28.25
C ASP A 44 -14.76 -7.23 28.31
N ARG A 45 -15.10 -6.54 27.21
CA ARG A 45 -15.24 -5.07 27.21
C ARG A 45 -16.38 -4.59 28.10
N MET A 46 -17.52 -5.28 28.11
CA MET A 46 -18.65 -4.93 28.99
C MET A 46 -18.30 -5.18 30.47
N ARG A 47 -17.50 -6.21 30.77
CA ARG A 47 -16.98 -6.47 32.13
C ARG A 47 -15.99 -5.41 32.58
N MET A 48 -15.09 -4.92 31.71
CA MET A 48 -14.20 -3.80 32.06
C MET A 48 -14.94 -2.49 32.31
N LEU A 49 -15.99 -2.21 31.52
CA LEU A 49 -16.79 -0.99 31.70
C LEU A 49 -17.65 -1.04 32.97
N ALA A 50 -18.08 -2.23 33.41
CA ALA A 50 -18.77 -2.40 34.68
C ALA A 50 -17.85 -2.22 35.91
N VAL A 51 -16.54 -2.41 35.78
CA VAL A 51 -15.57 -2.23 36.87
C VAL A 51 -15.13 -0.77 37.03
N ALA A 52 -15.22 0.05 35.97
CA ALA A 52 -14.85 1.47 36.03
C ALA A 52 -15.97 2.41 36.54
N GLY A 53 -17.18 1.88 36.80
CA GLY A 53 -18.38 2.66 37.14
C GLY A 53 -18.70 2.78 38.63
N GLY A 54 -17.80 2.41 39.55
CA GLY A 54 -18.10 2.49 40.98
C GLY A 54 -16.87 2.56 41.86
N ALA A 55 -16.44 3.78 42.20
CA ALA A 55 -15.84 4.11 43.51
C ALA A 55 -15.60 5.62 43.60
N ALA A 56 -16.58 6.36 44.11
CA ALA A 56 -16.36 7.62 44.79
C ALA A 56 -16.38 7.35 46.31
N ALA A 57 -15.31 7.81 46.99
CA ALA A 57 -15.13 8.04 48.42
C ALA A 57 -15.16 6.84 49.41
N VAL A 58 -14.05 6.64 50.14
CA VAL A 58 -13.90 6.88 51.61
C VAL A 58 -12.51 6.39 52.08
N VAL A 59 -11.91 7.17 52.98
CA VAL A 59 -10.62 7.02 53.67
C VAL A 59 -10.71 5.98 54.81
N ALA A 60 -9.66 5.16 55.03
CA ALA A 60 -8.97 4.94 56.34
C ALA A 60 -8.23 3.57 56.48
N VAL A 61 -6.95 3.66 56.89
CA VAL A 61 -6.20 2.88 57.92
C VAL A 61 -6.13 1.33 57.87
N GLY A 62 -4.90 0.79 57.89
CA GLY A 62 -4.49 -0.24 58.87
C GLY A 62 -4.19 -1.69 58.44
N THR A 63 -2.88 -2.03 58.40
CA THR A 63 -2.17 -3.25 58.88
C THR A 63 -2.55 -4.72 58.51
N MET A 64 -1.50 -5.43 58.04
CA MET A 64 -1.01 -6.83 58.29
C MET A 64 -1.79 -8.11 57.87
N GLY A 65 -1.01 -9.08 57.32
CA GLY A 65 -1.26 -10.54 57.26
C GLY A 65 -1.09 -11.15 55.85
N LEU A 66 0.05 -11.75 55.47
CA LEU A 66 0.52 -13.15 55.63
C LEU A 66 -0.20 -14.24 54.78
N GLY A 67 0.63 -15.00 54.01
CA GLY A 67 0.37 -16.34 53.45
C GLY A 67 -0.36 -16.36 52.09
N GLY A 68 -0.06 -17.19 51.09
CA GLY A 68 0.77 -18.39 50.94
C GLY A 68 0.13 -19.29 49.86
N GLY A 69 0.94 -20.05 49.10
CA GLY A 69 0.51 -21.10 48.14
C GLY A 69 0.47 -20.60 46.68
N GLY A 70 1.35 -21.05 45.79
CA GLY A 70 1.43 -22.41 45.22
C GLY A 70 0.88 -22.29 43.79
N GLY A 71 1.68 -22.32 42.72
CA GLY A 71 2.56 -23.39 42.33
C GLY A 71 1.78 -24.33 41.41
N ASP A 72 1.75 -24.03 40.11
CA ASP A 72 1.61 -25.01 39.02
C ASP A 72 1.87 -24.33 37.67
N VAL A 73 3.07 -24.54 37.14
CA VAL A 73 3.46 -24.19 35.76
C VAL A 73 3.47 -25.51 34.99
N ALA A 74 2.46 -25.71 34.15
CA ALA A 74 2.43 -26.82 33.21
C ALA A 74 3.55 -26.64 32.17
N THR A 75 4.66 -27.35 32.36
CA THR A 75 5.73 -27.54 31.38
C THR A 75 5.30 -28.68 30.44
N GLY A 76 4.68 -28.32 29.32
CA GLY A 76 4.49 -29.23 28.20
C GLY A 76 5.77 -29.32 27.38
N VAL A 77 6.58 -30.34 27.62
CA VAL A 77 7.66 -30.75 26.71
C VAL A 77 7.01 -31.38 25.48
N LEU A 78 7.03 -30.68 24.35
CA LEU A 78 6.78 -31.28 23.05
C LEU A 78 8.12 -31.77 22.49
N GLN A 79 8.22 -33.09 22.30
CA GLN A 79 9.33 -33.72 21.61
C GLN A 79 9.45 -33.18 20.17
N PRO A 80 10.68 -33.01 19.64
CA PRO A 80 10.89 -32.65 18.25
C PRO A 80 10.46 -33.82 17.35
N VAL A 81 9.47 -33.57 16.49
CA VAL A 81 9.14 -34.46 15.37
C VAL A 81 10.24 -34.27 14.31
N PRO A 82 10.85 -35.35 13.79
CA PRO A 82 11.90 -35.24 12.79
C PRO A 82 11.35 -34.57 11.52
N SER A 83 11.98 -33.47 11.13
CA SER A 83 11.72 -32.76 9.88
C SER A 83 12.23 -33.61 8.71
N ALA A 84 11.38 -34.51 8.23
CA ALA A 84 11.51 -35.01 6.87
C ALA A 84 11.27 -33.82 5.93
N GLY A 85 12.27 -33.52 5.10
CA GLY A 85 12.24 -32.42 4.14
C GLY A 85 11.01 -32.50 3.26
N VAL A 86 10.11 -31.54 3.42
CA VAL A 86 9.13 -31.19 2.40
C VAL A 86 9.57 -29.83 1.90
N ASP A 87 10.26 -29.84 0.77
CA ASP A 87 10.40 -28.66 -0.10
C ASP A 87 8.99 -28.28 -0.57
N VAL A 88 8.28 -27.50 0.25
CA VAL A 88 7.11 -26.78 -0.22
C VAL A 88 7.62 -25.56 -0.95
N SER A 89 8.11 -25.79 -2.18
CA SER A 89 8.21 -24.74 -3.18
C SER A 89 6.77 -24.36 -3.51
N VAL A 90 6.22 -23.37 -2.79
CA VAL A 90 4.99 -22.70 -3.18
C VAL A 90 5.39 -21.83 -4.38
N PRO A 91 5.02 -22.18 -5.63
CA PRO A 91 5.26 -21.28 -6.73
C PRO A 91 4.55 -19.96 -6.44
N PRO A 92 5.20 -18.80 -6.67
CA PRO A 92 4.51 -17.52 -6.54
C PRO A 92 3.28 -17.55 -7.44
N PRO A 93 2.12 -17.05 -6.99
CA PRO A 93 0.92 -17.05 -7.80
C PRO A 93 1.20 -16.34 -9.12
N ASP A 94 1.02 -17.06 -10.23
CA ASP A 94 1.13 -16.52 -11.58
C ASP A 94 0.19 -15.32 -11.71
N VAL A 95 0.77 -14.11 -11.80
CA VAL A 95 0.03 -12.85 -12.01
C VAL A 95 -0.72 -12.86 -13.36
N GLU A 96 -0.31 -13.72 -14.30
CA GLU A 96 -1.08 -14.01 -15.52
C GLU A 96 -2.43 -14.65 -15.25
N VAL A 97 -2.68 -15.31 -14.11
CA VAL A 97 -3.97 -15.94 -13.80
C VAL A 97 -5.09 -14.90 -13.69
N GLY A 98 -4.77 -13.65 -13.31
CA GLY A 98 -5.75 -12.55 -13.31
C GLY A 98 -6.14 -12.05 -14.70
N LEU A 99 -5.25 -12.20 -15.69
CA LEU A 99 -5.44 -11.78 -17.08
C LEU A 99 -5.96 -12.90 -17.98
N ALA A 100 -5.61 -14.15 -17.67
CA ALA A 100 -6.03 -15.34 -18.42
C ALA A 100 -7.56 -15.48 -18.50
N GLY A 101 -8.29 -14.94 -17.52
CA GLY A 101 -9.75 -14.88 -17.53
C GLY A 101 -10.37 -13.64 -18.19
N LYS A 102 -9.57 -12.70 -18.72
CA LYS A 102 -10.05 -11.40 -19.23
C LYS A 102 -9.40 -11.03 -20.57
N PRO A 103 -9.67 -11.80 -21.64
CA PRO A 103 -9.13 -11.50 -22.96
C PRO A 103 -9.55 -10.10 -23.42
N PRO A 104 -8.67 -9.36 -24.12
CA PRO A 104 -8.98 -8.03 -24.58
C PRO A 104 -10.05 -8.06 -25.68
N LEU A 105 -10.99 -7.12 -25.59
CA LEU A 105 -11.95 -6.77 -26.62
C LEU A 105 -11.29 -5.74 -27.54
N GLY A 106 -10.63 -6.22 -28.59
CA GLY A 106 -9.84 -5.41 -29.51
C GLY A 106 -8.37 -5.27 -29.11
N ASP A 107 -7.67 -4.37 -29.80
CA ASP A 107 -6.26 -4.06 -29.55
C ASP A 107 -6.09 -3.32 -28.22
N ARG A 108 -4.94 -3.51 -27.59
CA ARG A 108 -4.54 -2.75 -26.40
C ARG A 108 -3.98 -1.39 -26.83
N LEU A 109 -4.27 -0.35 -26.07
CA LEU A 109 -3.54 0.91 -26.15
C LEU A 109 -2.32 0.82 -25.24
N VAL A 110 -1.14 1.18 -25.75
CA VAL A 110 0.11 1.19 -24.99
C VAL A 110 0.57 2.63 -24.85
N GLU A 111 0.72 3.11 -23.62
CA GLU A 111 1.26 4.42 -23.30
C GLU A 111 2.57 4.32 -22.53
N ASP A 112 3.39 5.35 -22.63
CA ASP A 112 4.46 5.58 -21.67
C ASP A 112 3.85 5.94 -20.31
N ASP A 113 4.28 5.23 -19.27
CA ASP A 113 3.99 5.54 -17.87
C ASP A 113 5.15 6.37 -17.30
N PRO A 114 5.01 7.70 -17.25
CA PRO A 114 6.08 8.57 -16.75
C PRO A 114 6.29 8.44 -15.25
N ALA A 115 5.37 7.83 -14.50
CA ALA A 115 5.52 7.66 -13.06
C ALA A 115 6.37 6.44 -12.70
N LEU A 116 6.19 5.33 -13.44
CA LEU A 116 6.88 4.07 -13.17
C LEU A 116 8.05 3.80 -14.12
N GLY A 117 8.27 4.66 -15.12
CA GLY A 117 9.37 4.54 -16.09
C GLY A 117 9.24 3.30 -16.99
N GLY A 118 8.00 2.93 -17.31
CA GLY A 118 7.65 1.74 -18.11
C GLY A 118 6.48 2.04 -19.05
N ALA A 119 5.85 0.99 -19.59
CA ALA A 119 4.62 1.14 -20.36
C ALA A 119 3.40 0.76 -19.52
N VAL A 120 2.31 1.48 -19.71
CA VAL A 120 0.98 1.06 -19.27
C VAL A 120 0.18 0.57 -20.47
N GLU A 121 -0.35 -0.65 -20.37
CA GLU A 121 -1.29 -1.18 -21.36
C GLU A 121 -2.71 -0.97 -20.85
N LEU A 122 -3.59 -0.46 -21.72
CA LEU A 122 -4.99 -0.12 -21.43
C LEU A 122 -5.89 -0.85 -22.43
N TRP A 123 -6.94 -1.53 -21.96
CA TRP A 123 -7.84 -2.27 -22.84
C TRP A 123 -9.23 -2.48 -22.22
N TYR A 124 -10.14 -2.98 -23.03
CA TYR A 124 -11.47 -3.40 -22.59
C TYR A 124 -11.55 -4.90 -22.44
N ALA A 125 -12.24 -5.40 -21.43
CA ALA A 125 -12.55 -6.82 -21.28
C ALA A 125 -14.03 -7.02 -20.96
N ARG A 126 -14.50 -8.27 -21.09
CA ARG A 126 -15.83 -8.64 -20.63
C ARG A 126 -15.74 -9.19 -19.20
N ARG A 127 -16.64 -8.73 -18.34
CA ARG A 127 -16.83 -9.28 -16.98
C ARG A 127 -17.61 -10.60 -17.04
N SER A 128 -17.62 -11.33 -15.93
CA SER A 128 -18.42 -12.56 -15.78
C SER A 128 -19.93 -12.32 -15.98
N ASP A 129 -20.42 -11.15 -15.59
CA ASP A 129 -21.80 -10.68 -15.79
C ASP A 129 -22.08 -10.18 -17.23
N GLY A 130 -21.09 -10.25 -18.12
CA GLY A 130 -21.21 -9.78 -19.51
C GLY A 130 -20.99 -8.28 -19.69
N ALA A 131 -20.90 -7.49 -18.62
CA ALA A 131 -20.69 -6.06 -18.71
C ALA A 131 -19.25 -5.70 -19.13
N LEU A 132 -19.09 -4.49 -19.66
CA LEU A 132 -17.81 -3.97 -20.10
C LEU A 132 -16.96 -3.55 -18.90
N ALA A 133 -15.73 -4.04 -18.84
CA ALA A 133 -14.70 -3.56 -17.92
C ALA A 133 -13.58 -2.84 -18.67
N PHE A 134 -13.01 -1.84 -18.03
CA PHE A 134 -11.76 -1.21 -18.43
C PHE A 134 -10.62 -1.78 -17.59
N CYS A 135 -9.57 -2.23 -18.25
CA CYS A 135 -8.46 -2.94 -17.64
C CYS A 135 -7.14 -2.23 -17.95
N ARG A 136 -6.19 -2.41 -17.04
CA ARG A 136 -4.85 -1.84 -17.11
C ARG A 136 -3.81 -2.86 -16.67
N LEU A 137 -2.61 -2.71 -17.22
CA LEU A 137 -1.41 -3.45 -16.84
C LEU A 137 -0.27 -2.45 -16.78
N TYR A 138 0.29 -2.28 -15.58
CA TYR A 138 1.52 -1.54 -15.39
C TYR A 138 2.68 -2.52 -15.42
N ARG A 139 3.74 -2.19 -16.16
CA ARG A 139 5.04 -2.84 -16.00
C ARG A 139 5.92 -1.95 -15.15
N VAL A 140 6.28 -2.42 -13.96
CA VAL A 140 7.26 -1.70 -13.14
C VAL A 140 8.66 -1.98 -13.67
N ARG A 141 9.55 -1.01 -13.53
CA ARG A 141 10.96 -1.13 -13.94
C ARG A 141 11.64 -2.37 -13.34
N THR A 142 11.21 -2.83 -12.18
CA THR A 142 11.76 -4.01 -11.48
C THR A 142 11.40 -5.34 -12.16
N GLY A 143 10.61 -5.34 -13.24
CA GLY A 143 10.18 -6.54 -13.96
C GLY A 143 8.89 -7.15 -13.41
N GLY A 144 8.37 -6.62 -12.31
CA GLY A 144 7.02 -6.91 -11.87
C GLY A 144 5.98 -6.30 -12.82
N SER A 145 4.76 -6.81 -12.73
CA SER A 145 3.62 -6.19 -13.38
C SER A 145 2.42 -6.19 -12.45
N MET A 146 1.63 -5.12 -12.51
CA MET A 146 0.37 -5.03 -11.77
C MET A 146 -0.76 -4.86 -12.77
N SER A 147 -1.69 -5.81 -12.81
CA SER A 147 -2.91 -5.70 -13.62
C SER A 147 -4.14 -5.54 -12.76
N SER A 148 -5.09 -4.74 -13.22
CA SER A 148 -6.40 -4.62 -12.59
C SER A 148 -7.45 -4.19 -13.61
N CYS A 149 -8.72 -4.49 -13.34
CA CYS A 149 -9.84 -3.91 -14.06
C CYS A 149 -10.74 -3.14 -13.12
N ASN A 150 -11.45 -2.15 -13.64
CA ASN A 150 -12.40 -1.38 -12.86
C ASN A 150 -13.50 -2.27 -12.24
N ALA A 151 -13.87 -1.96 -11.00
CA ALA A 151 -14.89 -2.71 -10.27
C ALA A 151 -16.31 -2.35 -10.71
N ARG A 152 -16.50 -1.17 -11.31
CA ARG A 152 -17.78 -0.71 -11.84
C ARG A 152 -17.81 -0.94 -13.36
N PRO A 153 -18.95 -1.30 -13.94
CA PRO A 153 -19.10 -1.33 -15.39
C PRO A 153 -18.76 0.01 -16.03
N VAL A 154 -18.19 -0.04 -17.24
CA VAL A 154 -17.98 1.14 -18.06
C VAL A 154 -19.33 1.63 -18.59
N ASP A 155 -19.77 2.82 -18.18
CA ASP A 155 -21.04 3.44 -18.59
C ASP A 155 -20.85 4.91 -19.04
N GLY A 156 -21.94 5.61 -19.31
CA GLY A 156 -21.96 7.04 -19.62
C GLY A 156 -21.24 7.47 -20.91
N ASN A 157 -21.11 8.79 -21.11
CA ASN A 157 -20.41 9.37 -22.27
C ASN A 157 -18.89 9.34 -22.12
N ALA A 158 -18.37 9.50 -20.91
CA ALA A 158 -16.95 9.41 -20.60
C ALA A 158 -16.76 9.14 -19.10
N SER A 159 -15.64 8.52 -18.74
CA SER A 159 -15.28 8.20 -17.36
C SER A 159 -13.78 8.33 -17.14
N LEU A 160 -13.37 8.72 -15.93
CA LEU A 160 -12.00 8.58 -15.43
C LEU A 160 -11.86 7.18 -14.84
N GLU A 161 -10.92 6.40 -15.37
CA GLU A 161 -10.69 5.01 -14.93
C GLU A 161 -9.46 4.87 -14.05
N GLY A 162 -8.52 5.81 -14.14
CA GLY A 162 -7.38 5.86 -13.25
C GLY A 162 -6.35 6.90 -13.63
N ALA A 163 -5.27 6.89 -12.86
CA ALA A 163 -4.08 7.67 -13.11
C ALA A 163 -2.85 6.86 -12.71
N THR A 164 -1.67 7.33 -13.13
CA THR A 164 -0.37 6.86 -12.64
C THR A 164 0.09 7.67 -11.42
N GLU A 165 -0.83 8.31 -10.71
CA GLU A 165 -0.52 9.03 -9.47
C GLU A 165 0.02 8.06 -8.42
N THR A 166 1.20 8.38 -7.90
CA THR A 166 1.86 7.65 -6.82
C THR A 166 2.23 8.60 -5.69
N TRP A 167 2.58 8.02 -4.54
CA TRP A 167 3.33 8.72 -3.50
C TRP A 167 4.69 8.03 -3.32
N PRO A 168 5.81 8.77 -3.33
CA PRO A 168 5.93 10.20 -3.67
C PRO A 168 5.41 10.53 -5.09
N PRO A 169 5.03 11.81 -5.35
CA PRO A 169 4.52 12.20 -6.65
C PRO A 169 5.64 12.04 -7.69
N PRO A 170 5.33 11.49 -8.87
CA PRO A 170 6.29 11.40 -9.96
C PRO A 170 6.57 12.80 -10.57
N GLU A 171 7.46 12.90 -11.55
CA GLU A 171 7.60 14.15 -12.31
C GLU A 171 6.31 14.48 -13.08
N LYS A 172 5.72 13.46 -13.71
CA LYS A 172 4.49 13.56 -14.50
C LYS A 172 3.52 12.45 -14.15
N THR A 173 2.24 12.79 -14.27
CA THR A 173 1.11 11.89 -14.08
C THR A 173 0.41 11.69 -15.41
N LEU A 174 0.12 10.43 -15.75
CA LEU A 174 -0.79 10.05 -16.83
C LEU A 174 -2.17 9.75 -16.23
N TYR A 175 -3.18 10.46 -16.70
CA TYR A 175 -4.59 10.20 -16.46
C TYR A 175 -5.20 9.50 -17.67
N TYR A 176 -6.11 8.57 -17.44
CA TYR A 176 -6.74 7.83 -18.52
C TYR A 176 -8.16 7.39 -18.19
N GLY A 177 -8.93 7.12 -19.23
CA GLY A 177 -10.25 6.54 -19.07
C GLY A 177 -10.97 6.26 -20.37
N THR A 178 -12.30 6.16 -20.30
CA THR A 178 -13.13 5.78 -21.45
C THR A 178 -13.88 6.96 -22.05
N ALA A 179 -14.05 6.93 -23.37
CA ALA A 179 -14.78 7.91 -24.16
C ALA A 179 -15.79 7.20 -25.06
N GLY A 180 -17.05 7.65 -25.02
CA GLY A 180 -18.13 7.19 -25.88
C GLY A 180 -18.07 7.84 -27.27
N ASP A 181 -18.90 7.38 -28.19
CA ASP A 181 -18.77 7.74 -29.61
C ASP A 181 -18.99 9.21 -29.95
N ARG A 182 -19.69 9.96 -29.08
CA ARG A 182 -19.91 11.40 -29.25
C ARG A 182 -18.73 12.25 -28.78
N VAL A 183 -17.76 11.67 -28.07
CA VAL A 183 -16.62 12.39 -27.51
C VAL A 183 -15.49 12.43 -28.54
N THR A 184 -15.02 13.64 -28.86
CA THR A 184 -13.95 13.88 -29.82
C THR A 184 -12.79 14.71 -29.24
N GLY A 185 -12.99 15.33 -28.08
CA GLY A 185 -11.94 16.03 -27.34
C GLY A 185 -12.01 15.74 -25.83
N VAL A 186 -10.85 15.81 -25.18
CA VAL A 186 -10.71 15.78 -23.72
C VAL A 186 -9.75 16.89 -23.28
N ARG A 187 -10.05 17.54 -22.17
CA ARG A 187 -9.17 18.50 -21.50
C ARG A 187 -9.13 18.21 -20.01
N ALA A 188 -7.94 18.20 -19.42
CA ALA A 188 -7.79 18.29 -17.97
C ALA A 188 -7.97 19.74 -17.53
N VAL A 189 -8.69 19.93 -16.43
CA VAL A 189 -8.94 21.24 -15.81
C VAL A 189 -8.11 21.34 -14.54
N SER A 190 -7.25 22.34 -14.44
CA SER A 190 -6.44 22.60 -13.24
C SER A 190 -7.26 23.33 -12.17
N ALA A 191 -6.76 23.36 -10.93
CA ALA A 191 -7.33 24.17 -9.86
C ALA A 191 -7.28 25.68 -10.14
N ALA A 192 -6.37 26.12 -11.01
CA ALA A 192 -6.31 27.50 -11.50
C ALA A 192 -7.29 27.77 -12.66
N GLY A 193 -7.97 26.75 -13.18
CA GLY A 193 -8.90 26.85 -14.30
C GLY A 193 -8.27 26.67 -15.68
N ASP A 194 -6.96 26.40 -15.74
CA ASP A 194 -6.27 26.11 -17.00
C ASP A 194 -6.78 24.81 -17.61
N ARG A 195 -6.83 24.78 -18.94
CA ARG A 195 -7.31 23.63 -19.72
C ARG A 195 -6.19 23.07 -20.57
N THR A 196 -5.74 21.86 -20.25
CA THR A 196 -4.70 21.19 -21.03
C THR A 196 -5.32 20.09 -21.89
N PRO A 197 -5.12 20.09 -23.22
CA PRO A 197 -5.69 19.07 -24.09
C PRO A 197 -5.06 17.70 -23.84
N GLY A 198 -5.87 16.65 -23.94
CA GLY A 198 -5.41 15.26 -24.01
C GLY A 198 -5.58 14.67 -25.39
N GLN A 199 -5.52 13.34 -25.44
CA GLN A 199 -5.68 12.55 -26.65
C GLN A 199 -6.86 11.60 -26.50
N ILE A 200 -7.55 11.33 -27.61
CA ILE A 200 -8.56 10.28 -27.72
C ILE A 200 -8.11 9.33 -28.83
N ARG A 201 -7.98 8.05 -28.49
CA ARG A 201 -7.56 7.00 -29.40
C ARG A 201 -8.58 5.88 -29.40
N ARG A 202 -8.87 5.31 -30.57
CA ARG A 202 -9.79 4.18 -30.72
C ARG A 202 -8.99 2.96 -31.20
N PRO A 203 -8.49 2.11 -30.27
CA PRO A 203 -7.83 0.87 -30.66
C PRO A 203 -8.74 0.01 -31.55
N LYS A 204 -8.15 -0.75 -32.46
CA LYS A 204 -8.92 -1.54 -33.43
C LYS A 204 -9.76 -2.59 -32.70
N GLY A 205 -11.05 -2.67 -33.03
CA GLY A 205 -11.97 -3.63 -32.39
C GLY A 205 -12.35 -3.29 -30.95
N ALA A 206 -11.84 -2.20 -30.38
CA ALA A 206 -12.26 -1.75 -29.05
C ALA A 206 -13.71 -1.24 -29.11
N PRO A 207 -14.55 -1.59 -28.11
CA PRO A 207 -15.95 -1.18 -28.08
C PRO A 207 -16.13 0.33 -27.84
N ARG A 208 -15.11 1.01 -27.32
CA ARG A 208 -15.11 2.45 -27.02
C ARG A 208 -13.73 3.04 -27.27
N ALA A 209 -13.64 4.37 -27.35
CA ALA A 209 -12.36 5.06 -27.40
C ALA A 209 -11.75 5.20 -26.00
N ILE A 210 -10.43 5.24 -25.92
CA ILE A 210 -9.64 5.47 -24.71
C ILE A 210 -9.09 6.89 -24.78
N TRP A 211 -9.22 7.65 -23.70
CA TRP A 211 -8.63 8.97 -23.60
C TRP A 211 -7.47 8.97 -22.61
N THR A 212 -6.49 9.84 -22.86
CA THR A 212 -5.29 9.99 -22.03
C THR A 212 -4.89 11.46 -21.91
N VAL A 213 -4.40 11.88 -20.74
CA VAL A 213 -3.81 13.21 -20.52
C VAL A 213 -2.55 13.05 -19.67
N THR A 214 -1.42 13.63 -20.10
CA THR A 214 -0.17 13.62 -19.32
C THR A 214 0.19 15.03 -18.90
N LEU A 215 0.45 15.23 -17.62
CA LEU A 215 0.71 16.53 -17.00
C LEU A 215 1.84 16.43 -15.97
N PRO A 216 2.55 17.53 -15.64
CA PRO A 216 3.39 17.56 -14.44
C PRO A 216 2.59 17.18 -13.20
N ALA A 217 3.14 16.35 -12.31
CA ALA A 217 2.41 15.91 -11.11
C ALA A 217 2.15 17.07 -10.12
N SER A 218 2.90 18.17 -10.25
CA SER A 218 2.64 19.42 -9.52
C SER A 218 1.37 20.15 -9.98
N THR A 219 0.82 19.79 -11.15
CA THR A 219 -0.45 20.35 -11.62
C THR A 219 -1.61 19.74 -10.84
N ARG A 220 -2.24 20.54 -9.99
CA ARG A 220 -3.46 20.12 -9.28
C ARG A 220 -4.64 20.05 -10.24
N VAL A 221 -4.95 18.86 -10.74
CA VAL A 221 -6.13 18.61 -11.58
C VAL A 221 -7.39 18.56 -10.70
N THR A 222 -8.49 19.17 -11.14
CA THR A 222 -9.80 19.13 -10.46
C THR A 222 -10.82 18.28 -11.22
N GLY A 223 -10.59 18.05 -12.51
CA GLY A 223 -11.42 17.18 -13.32
C GLY A 223 -11.06 17.22 -14.80
N PHE A 224 -11.97 16.66 -15.59
CA PHE A 224 -11.85 16.52 -17.03
C PHE A 224 -13.13 17.01 -17.72
N GLU A 225 -12.96 17.77 -18.79
CA GLU A 225 -14.04 18.22 -19.69
C GLU A 225 -13.94 17.43 -21.01
N PHE A 226 -15.07 16.90 -21.48
CA PHE A 226 -15.15 16.13 -22.73
C PHE A 226 -16.03 16.86 -23.74
N THR A 227 -15.55 17.00 -24.97
CA THR A 227 -16.25 17.76 -26.02
C THR A 227 -16.66 16.90 -27.20
N ASP A 228 -17.76 17.26 -27.85
CA ASP A 228 -18.15 16.70 -29.15
C ASP A 228 -17.39 17.35 -30.32
N ALA A 229 -17.72 16.93 -31.55
CA ALA A 229 -17.10 17.42 -32.78
C ALA A 229 -17.32 18.92 -33.05
N ARG A 230 -18.29 19.54 -32.36
CA ARG A 230 -18.57 20.99 -32.44
C ARG A 230 -17.84 21.77 -31.34
N GLY A 231 -17.08 21.08 -30.49
CA GLY A 231 -16.40 21.67 -29.33
C GLY A 231 -17.32 21.90 -28.13
N MET A 232 -18.56 21.38 -28.14
CA MET A 232 -19.50 21.52 -27.03
C MET A 232 -19.21 20.49 -25.94
N THR A 233 -19.21 20.91 -24.68
CA THR A 233 -19.03 19.99 -23.55
C THR A 233 -20.21 19.02 -23.43
N VAL A 234 -19.93 17.72 -23.53
CA VAL A 234 -20.93 16.64 -23.46
C VAL A 234 -20.82 15.77 -22.21
N ALA A 235 -19.73 15.88 -21.47
CA ALA A 235 -19.53 15.24 -20.18
C ALA A 235 -18.44 15.96 -19.37
N THR A 236 -18.47 15.76 -18.07
CA THR A 236 -17.38 16.09 -17.15
C THR A 236 -17.10 14.91 -16.24
N ALA A 237 -15.85 14.77 -15.81
CA ALA A 237 -15.46 13.81 -14.79
C ALA A 237 -14.68 14.54 -13.69
N ALA A 238 -15.17 14.48 -12.45
CA ALA A 238 -14.43 15.02 -11.32
C ALA A 238 -13.18 14.16 -11.06
N HIS A 239 -12.11 14.82 -10.64
CA HIS A 239 -10.91 14.15 -10.15
C HIS A 239 -10.71 14.49 -8.68
N THR A 240 -10.64 13.45 -7.86
CA THR A 240 -10.18 13.56 -6.48
C THR A 240 -8.73 13.09 -6.48
N PRO A 241 -7.75 14.00 -6.33
CA PRO A 241 -6.34 13.61 -6.28
C PRO A 241 -6.11 12.57 -5.20
N LEU A 242 -5.15 11.67 -5.44
CA LEU A 242 -4.58 10.84 -4.38
C LEU A 242 -3.83 11.77 -3.41
N THR A 243 -4.58 12.45 -2.54
CA THR A 243 -4.02 13.40 -1.58
C THR A 243 -3.61 12.59 -0.37
N VAL A 244 -2.31 12.38 -0.19
CA VAL A 244 -1.77 11.98 1.12
C VAL A 244 -1.69 13.24 1.99
N PRO A 245 -2.46 13.35 3.08
CA PRO A 245 -2.47 14.53 3.94
C PRO A 245 -1.08 14.95 4.45
N GLU A 246 -0.16 13.98 4.51
CA GLU A 246 1.25 14.12 4.82
C GLU A 246 2.01 15.11 3.93
N ALA A 247 1.60 15.30 2.68
CA ALA A 247 2.31 16.17 1.72
C ALA A 247 2.23 17.67 2.10
N THR A 248 1.19 18.06 2.83
CA THR A 248 0.91 19.45 3.23
C THR A 248 0.95 19.68 4.73
N ALA A 249 1.27 18.64 5.50
CA ALA A 249 1.30 18.70 6.96
C ALA A 249 2.59 19.39 7.45
N GLU A 250 2.49 20.06 8.61
CA GLU A 250 3.66 20.52 9.35
C GLU A 250 4.34 19.32 10.02
N PRO A 251 5.68 19.24 9.98
CA PRO A 251 6.39 18.17 10.64
C PRO A 251 6.33 18.27 12.17
N VAL A 252 6.36 17.12 12.82
CA VAL A 252 6.47 16.96 14.26
C VAL A 252 7.95 16.91 14.66
N GLY A 253 8.40 17.93 15.39
CA GLY A 253 9.73 17.95 15.98
C GLY A 253 10.85 18.15 14.96
N THR A 254 12.04 17.62 15.27
CA THR A 254 13.26 17.93 14.53
C THR A 254 13.43 17.03 13.31
N VAL A 255 13.81 17.61 12.16
CA VAL A 255 14.24 16.87 10.98
C VAL A 255 15.53 16.09 11.31
N LEU A 256 15.51 14.76 11.16
CA LEU A 256 16.71 13.95 11.30
C LEU A 256 17.47 13.92 9.96
N ARG A 257 18.67 14.51 9.91
CA ARG A 257 19.56 14.44 8.76
C ARG A 257 20.44 13.20 8.86
N LEU A 258 20.40 12.33 7.84
CA LEU A 258 21.09 11.04 7.82
C LEU A 258 22.31 11.02 6.88
N GLY A 259 22.51 12.09 6.10
CA GLY A 259 23.67 12.27 5.22
C GLY A 259 23.35 12.00 3.75
N GLY A 260 24.23 12.49 2.88
CA GLY A 260 24.10 12.29 1.43
C GLY A 260 22.77 12.76 0.84
N GLY A 261 22.18 13.83 1.38
CA GLY A 261 20.89 14.39 0.96
C GLY A 261 19.67 13.79 1.68
N LEU A 262 19.80 12.65 2.35
CA LEU A 262 18.69 11.99 3.04
C LEU A 262 18.35 12.66 4.36
N SER A 263 17.05 12.86 4.57
CA SER A 263 16.47 13.28 5.82
C SER A 263 15.15 12.55 6.07
N ALA A 264 14.74 12.48 7.32
CA ALA A 264 13.44 11.93 7.71
C ALA A 264 12.75 12.86 8.70
N ASN A 265 11.42 12.94 8.62
CA ASN A 265 10.61 13.63 9.61
C ASN A 265 9.25 12.96 9.77
N VAL A 266 8.64 13.13 10.94
CA VAL A 266 7.31 12.59 11.26
C VAL A 266 6.29 13.68 11.02
N PHE A 267 5.13 13.33 10.48
CA PHE A 267 4.00 14.23 10.22
C PHE A 267 2.77 13.64 10.90
N ASP A 268 1.86 14.47 11.41
CA ASP A 268 0.71 14.03 12.22
C ASP A 268 -0.62 14.19 11.46
N VAL A 269 -0.74 13.62 10.25
CA VAL A 269 -2.00 13.70 9.47
C VAL A 269 -2.12 12.55 8.46
N PRO A 270 -3.23 11.77 8.45
CA PRO A 270 -4.22 11.60 9.52
C PRO A 270 -3.69 10.76 10.70
N ASP A 271 -2.51 10.17 10.52
CA ASP A 271 -1.75 9.41 11.50
C ASP A 271 -0.31 9.90 11.52
N ARG A 272 0.47 9.44 12.49
CA ARG A 272 1.92 9.64 12.46
C ARG A 272 2.50 8.89 11.27
N THR A 273 3.07 9.63 10.33
CA THR A 273 3.74 9.10 9.13
C THR A 273 5.18 9.61 9.09
N LEU A 274 6.13 8.71 8.92
CA LEU A 274 7.54 9.03 8.73
C LEU A 274 7.76 9.25 7.24
N ILE A 275 8.07 10.48 6.83
CA ILE A 275 8.40 10.80 5.44
C ILE A 275 9.90 10.90 5.31
N TRP A 276 10.42 10.19 4.31
CA TRP A 276 11.81 10.25 3.88
C TRP A 276 11.92 11.27 2.76
N ARG A 277 12.91 12.14 2.85
CA ARG A 277 13.20 13.16 1.84
C ARG A 277 14.62 13.05 1.34
N LEU A 278 14.76 13.27 0.04
CA LEU A 278 16.02 13.33 -0.67
C LEU A 278 16.22 14.70 -1.26
N ASP A 279 17.22 15.42 -0.74
CA ASP A 279 17.55 16.77 -1.22
C ASP A 279 16.32 17.73 -1.18
N GLY A 280 15.35 17.44 -0.31
CA GLY A 280 14.10 18.19 -0.12
C GLY A 280 12.85 17.44 -0.57
N ASP A 281 12.98 16.55 -1.55
CA ASP A 281 11.84 15.88 -2.19
C ASP A 281 11.45 14.58 -1.48
N PRO A 282 10.15 14.31 -1.29
CA PRO A 282 9.71 13.05 -0.68
C PRO A 282 10.12 11.86 -1.56
N VAL A 283 10.68 10.81 -0.95
CA VAL A 283 11.11 9.57 -1.64
C VAL A 283 10.49 8.30 -1.08
N ALA A 284 10.01 8.32 0.16
CA ALA A 284 9.25 7.22 0.76
C ALA A 284 8.41 7.70 1.94
N ALA A 285 7.46 6.89 2.37
CA ALA A 285 6.70 7.12 3.59
C ALA A 285 6.40 5.80 4.32
N ASP A 286 6.49 5.84 5.65
CA ASP A 286 6.15 4.71 6.53
C ASP A 286 5.09 5.12 7.54
N LEU A 287 3.99 4.37 7.60
CA LEU A 287 2.97 4.58 8.62
C LEU A 287 3.52 4.18 10.00
N VAL A 288 3.60 5.15 10.90
CA VAL A 288 4.19 5.02 12.23
C VAL A 288 3.16 4.60 13.28
N ARG A 289 2.18 3.81 12.87
CA ARG A 289 1.30 3.16 13.84
C ARG A 289 2.08 2.01 14.45
N ALA A 290 2.27 2.00 15.77
CA ALA A 290 3.04 0.97 16.47
C ALA A 290 2.59 -0.48 16.16
N LYS A 291 1.33 -0.66 15.75
CA LYS A 291 0.80 -1.95 15.32
C LYS A 291 1.14 -2.33 13.88
N ASP A 292 1.47 -1.38 13.00
CA ASP A 292 1.62 -1.59 11.56
C ASP A 292 3.08 -1.43 11.10
N LEU A 293 3.87 -0.56 11.77
CA LEU A 293 5.28 -0.38 11.46
C LEU A 293 6.05 -1.68 11.66
N LEU A 294 6.95 -2.00 10.73
CA LEU A 294 7.77 -3.22 10.74
C LEU A 294 6.92 -4.50 10.75
N ARG A 295 5.83 -4.49 9.97
CA ARG A 295 5.10 -5.70 9.60
C ARG A 295 5.04 -5.85 8.09
N ASP A 296 5.16 -7.08 7.62
CA ASP A 296 4.90 -7.42 6.22
C ASP A 296 3.39 -7.46 5.93
N LEU A 297 3.03 -7.70 4.65
CA LEU A 297 1.64 -7.80 4.20
C LEU A 297 0.86 -8.94 4.87
N GLY A 298 1.55 -9.96 5.39
CA GLY A 298 0.97 -11.04 6.19
C GLY A 298 0.79 -10.69 7.66
N GLY A 299 1.21 -9.48 8.07
CA GLY A 299 1.20 -9.02 9.45
C GLY A 299 2.32 -9.60 10.32
N ARG A 300 3.27 -10.35 9.73
CA ARG A 300 4.45 -10.87 10.47
C ARG A 300 5.40 -9.70 10.73
N ARG A 301 5.96 -9.68 11.94
CA ARG A 301 6.98 -8.68 12.29
C ARG A 301 8.27 -8.95 11.52
N ILE A 302 8.84 -7.89 10.96
CA ILE A 302 10.13 -7.91 10.26
C ILE A 302 11.15 -7.08 11.05
N PRO A 303 12.45 -7.43 11.04
CA PRO A 303 13.45 -6.72 11.83
C PRO A 303 13.82 -5.36 11.21
N VAL A 304 13.59 -5.19 9.91
CA VAL A 304 13.93 -4.01 9.12
C VAL A 304 12.85 -3.72 8.10
N LEU A 305 12.59 -2.43 7.87
CA LEU A 305 11.86 -1.93 6.72
C LEU A 305 12.87 -1.14 5.89
N LEU A 306 13.03 -1.53 4.63
CA LEU A 306 14.06 -1.00 3.73
C LEU A 306 13.43 -0.35 2.50
N HIS A 307 13.92 0.84 2.18
CA HIS A 307 13.68 1.55 0.93
C HIS A 307 14.99 1.69 0.14
N GLU A 308 14.88 1.77 -1.18
CA GLU A 308 15.98 2.12 -2.09
C GLU A 308 15.50 3.19 -3.07
N HIS A 309 16.35 4.19 -3.31
CA HIS A 309 16.12 5.24 -4.27
C HIS A 309 17.46 5.81 -4.74
N GLU A 310 17.70 5.83 -6.07
CA GLU A 310 18.92 6.40 -6.67
C GLU A 310 20.24 5.92 -6.05
N ARG A 311 20.36 4.61 -5.82
CA ARG A 311 21.52 3.96 -5.15
C ARG A 311 21.71 4.35 -3.68
N ARG A 312 20.72 5.02 -3.09
CA ARG A 312 20.65 5.31 -1.66
C ARG A 312 19.68 4.32 -1.04
N TRP A 313 20.06 3.77 0.09
CA TRP A 313 19.24 2.80 0.81
C TRP A 313 19.05 3.30 2.23
N PHE A 314 17.83 3.19 2.74
CA PHE A 314 17.45 3.80 4.01
C PHE A 314 16.23 3.11 4.58
N GLY A 315 15.96 3.34 5.86
CA GLY A 315 14.81 2.72 6.50
C GLY A 315 14.88 2.69 8.01
N VAL A 316 14.01 1.88 8.60
CA VAL A 316 13.90 1.72 10.05
C VAL A 316 14.20 0.30 10.49
N VAL A 317 14.74 0.17 11.70
CA VAL A 317 15.01 -1.13 12.34
C VAL A 317 14.25 -1.23 13.66
N ALA A 318 13.76 -2.44 13.95
CA ALA A 318 12.97 -2.75 15.15
C ALA A 318 13.83 -2.75 16.42
N ASP A 319 15.05 -3.31 16.35
CA ASP A 319 15.89 -3.48 17.52
C ASP A 319 16.71 -2.21 17.81
N VAL A 320 16.37 -1.51 18.89
CA VAL A 320 17.03 -0.27 19.34
C VAL A 320 18.49 -0.45 19.77
N ARG A 321 18.98 -1.69 19.90
CA ARG A 321 20.39 -2.01 20.13
C ARG A 321 21.22 -1.99 18.85
N THR A 322 20.58 -2.02 17.68
CA THR A 322 21.26 -1.95 16.39
C THR A 322 22.01 -0.62 16.26
N THR A 323 23.31 -0.64 16.04
CA THR A 323 24.13 0.56 15.82
C THR A 323 24.67 0.66 14.40
N GLU A 324 24.73 -0.47 13.69
CA GLU A 324 25.17 -0.56 12.30
C GLU A 324 24.26 -1.50 11.53
N VAL A 325 24.03 -1.18 10.26
CA VAL A 325 23.31 -2.01 9.30
C VAL A 325 24.23 -2.24 8.10
N GLU A 326 24.29 -3.48 7.63
CA GLU A 326 24.97 -3.85 6.39
C GLU A 326 23.98 -4.34 5.35
N LEU A 327 24.15 -3.85 4.13
CA LEU A 327 23.54 -4.42 2.93
C LEU A 327 24.58 -5.34 2.27
N VAL A 328 24.30 -6.64 2.21
CA VAL A 328 25.22 -7.68 1.70
C VAL A 328 24.70 -8.20 0.37
N PHE A 329 25.54 -8.16 -0.66
CA PHE A 329 25.17 -8.59 -2.00
C PHE A 329 25.64 -10.01 -2.31
N PRO A 330 25.01 -10.71 -3.29
CA PRO A 330 25.42 -12.06 -3.69
C PRO A 330 26.87 -12.18 -4.18
N ASP A 331 27.47 -11.08 -4.63
CA ASP A 331 28.87 -11.02 -5.07
C ASP A 331 29.86 -10.74 -3.91
N GLY A 332 29.38 -10.76 -2.66
CA GLY A 332 30.17 -10.53 -1.45
C GLY A 332 30.45 -9.06 -1.14
N ARG A 333 30.12 -8.11 -2.04
CA ARG A 333 30.25 -6.68 -1.73
C ARG A 333 29.26 -6.28 -0.66
N LYS A 334 29.65 -5.28 0.14
CA LYS A 334 28.85 -4.74 1.23
C LYS A 334 28.72 -3.23 1.15
N ALA A 335 27.63 -2.70 1.65
CA ALA A 335 27.47 -1.29 1.98
C ALA A 335 27.02 -1.16 3.44
N THR A 336 27.60 -0.23 4.19
CA THR A 336 27.32 -0.08 5.62
C THR A 336 26.67 1.27 5.94
N ALA A 337 25.85 1.30 6.97
CA ALA A 337 25.18 2.51 7.45
C ALA A 337 25.07 2.50 8.97
N ALA A 338 25.39 3.63 9.61
CA ALA A 338 25.18 3.79 11.04
C ALA A 338 23.69 4.00 11.35
N ALA A 339 23.16 3.24 12.32
CA ALA A 339 21.80 3.41 12.81
C ALA A 339 21.75 4.57 13.83
N ARG A 340 20.94 5.58 13.56
CA ARG A 340 20.73 6.76 14.40
C ARG A 340 19.53 6.57 15.31
N LYS A 341 19.59 7.21 16.48
CA LYS A 341 18.47 7.24 17.42
C LYS A 341 17.30 8.00 16.80
N ASP A 342 16.12 7.50 17.05
CA ASP A 342 14.84 8.14 16.74
C ASP A 342 14.61 9.34 17.69
N PRO A 343 14.56 10.59 17.18
CA PRO A 343 14.34 11.77 18.00
C PRO A 343 12.87 12.00 18.37
N TRP A 344 11.93 11.20 17.85
CA TRP A 344 10.48 11.35 18.03
C TRP A 344 9.88 10.36 19.03
N GLY A 345 10.66 9.38 19.51
CA GLY A 345 10.23 8.42 20.53
C GLY A 345 9.22 7.38 20.03
N ILE A 346 9.28 7.04 18.74
CA ILE A 346 8.53 5.98 18.05
C ILE A 346 9.03 4.58 18.44
N GLY A 347 10.27 4.45 18.91
CA GLY A 347 10.84 3.19 19.37
C GLY A 347 11.52 2.39 18.26
N VAL A 348 12.10 3.07 17.28
CA VAL A 348 12.91 2.48 16.21
C VAL A 348 14.29 3.12 16.15
N ARG A 349 15.13 2.66 15.23
CA ARG A 349 16.29 3.42 14.75
C ARG A 349 16.23 3.60 13.26
N LEU A 350 16.84 4.68 12.78
CA LEU A 350 16.86 5.04 11.38
C LEU A 350 18.26 4.86 10.81
N PHE A 351 18.38 4.37 9.59
CA PHE A 351 19.67 4.26 8.90
C PHE A 351 19.54 4.82 7.49
N ALA A 352 20.68 5.24 6.93
CA ALA A 352 20.80 5.58 5.52
C ALA A 352 22.25 5.35 5.06
N GLY A 353 22.40 4.86 3.83
CA GLY A 353 23.69 4.64 3.20
C GLY A 353 23.60 4.75 1.68
N ARG A 354 24.74 4.54 1.02
CA ARG A 354 24.86 4.45 -0.44
C ARG A 354 25.40 3.08 -0.81
N HIS A 355 24.99 2.55 -1.95
CA HIS A 355 25.58 1.34 -2.51
C HIS A 355 26.18 1.58 -3.90
N GLY A 356 27.27 0.87 -4.21
CA GLY A 356 27.97 0.98 -5.49
C GLY A 356 27.45 0.04 -6.59
N ARG A 357 26.19 -0.41 -6.51
CA ARG A 357 25.59 -1.27 -7.55
C ARG A 357 24.84 -0.46 -8.59
N ASP A 358 25.00 -0.89 -9.83
CA ASP A 358 24.16 -0.51 -10.95
C ASP A 358 22.93 -1.41 -11.05
N GLY A 359 21.84 -0.81 -11.51
CA GLY A 359 20.56 -1.49 -11.67
C GLY A 359 19.84 -1.73 -10.35
N ASP A 360 18.77 -2.49 -10.45
CA ASP A 360 17.87 -2.83 -9.35
C ASP A 360 18.46 -3.94 -8.46
N ILE A 361 18.66 -3.64 -7.18
CA ILE A 361 19.20 -4.59 -6.20
C ILE A 361 18.21 -5.72 -5.88
N TYR A 362 16.90 -5.48 -5.97
CA TYR A 362 15.85 -6.48 -5.68
C TYR A 362 15.79 -7.58 -6.75
N ARG A 363 16.21 -7.30 -7.99
CA ARG A 363 16.31 -8.32 -9.05
C ARG A 363 17.39 -9.35 -8.78
N LYS A 364 18.51 -8.95 -8.19
CA LYS A 364 19.64 -9.83 -7.91
C LYS A 364 19.57 -10.44 -6.51
N GLY A 365 18.70 -9.93 -5.66
CA GLY A 365 18.64 -10.26 -4.26
C GLY A 365 19.79 -9.65 -3.46
N PHE A 366 19.62 -9.61 -2.15
CA PHE A 366 20.58 -9.12 -1.17
C PHE A 366 20.16 -9.59 0.22
N GLU A 367 20.98 -9.32 1.22
CA GLU A 367 20.63 -9.50 2.62
C GLU A 367 20.82 -8.18 3.37
N VAL A 368 20.02 -7.96 4.40
CA VAL A 368 20.21 -6.86 5.34
C VAL A 368 20.55 -7.44 6.70
N VAL A 369 21.63 -6.97 7.31
CA VAL A 369 22.14 -7.48 8.59
C VAL A 369 22.28 -6.32 9.58
N GLY A 370 21.80 -6.49 10.81
CA GLY A 370 21.96 -5.50 11.86
C GLY A 370 22.94 -5.96 12.92
N TYR A 371 23.81 -5.05 13.36
CA TYR A 371 24.83 -5.30 14.38
C TYR A 371 24.68 -4.39 15.59
N ASP A 372 25.05 -4.90 16.76
CA ASP A 372 25.20 -4.10 17.97
C ASP A 372 26.52 -3.31 18.00
N ALA A 373 26.73 -2.53 19.07
CA ALA A 373 27.91 -1.68 19.24
C ALA A 373 29.24 -2.47 19.36
N ALA A 374 29.18 -3.77 19.66
CA ALA A 374 30.33 -4.66 19.74
C ALA A 374 30.58 -5.40 18.41
N GLY A 375 29.79 -5.12 17.36
CA GLY A 375 29.87 -5.79 16.08
C GLY A 375 29.23 -7.19 16.07
N ARG A 376 28.39 -7.52 17.06
CA ARG A 376 27.67 -8.80 17.06
C ARG A 376 26.39 -8.68 16.25
N GLU A 377 26.15 -9.67 15.41
CA GLU A 377 24.91 -9.79 14.64
C GLU A 377 23.70 -9.94 15.57
N LEU A 378 22.71 -9.08 15.38
CA LEU A 378 21.44 -9.11 16.10
C LEU A 378 20.34 -9.78 15.28
N TRP A 379 20.34 -9.55 13.96
CA TRP A 379 19.33 -10.04 13.04
C TRP A 379 19.85 -10.01 11.59
N ARG A 380 19.19 -10.81 10.75
CA ARG A 380 19.44 -10.92 9.31
C ARG A 380 18.10 -11.12 8.59
N GLU A 381 17.84 -10.33 7.56
CA GLU A 381 16.67 -10.47 6.69
C GLU A 381 17.14 -10.72 5.24
N PRO A 382 16.88 -11.92 4.70
CA PRO A 382 17.20 -12.22 3.31
C PRO A 382 16.14 -11.63 2.36
N HIS A 383 16.58 -11.01 1.28
CA HIS A 383 15.77 -10.59 0.15
C HIS A 383 16.14 -11.41 -1.08
N ALA A 384 15.36 -12.47 -1.33
CA ALA A 384 15.56 -13.35 -2.47
C ALA A 384 15.47 -12.56 -3.80
N PRO A 385 16.18 -12.99 -4.85
CA PRO A 385 16.05 -12.41 -6.18
C PRO A 385 14.58 -12.44 -6.62
N THR A 386 14.07 -11.31 -7.09
CA THR A 386 12.77 -11.30 -7.77
C THR A 386 12.95 -12.09 -9.07
N ALA A 387 12.28 -13.25 -9.20
CA ALA A 387 12.40 -14.07 -10.39
C ALA A 387 12.09 -13.20 -11.62
N GLY A 388 13.10 -12.96 -12.46
CA GLY A 388 12.92 -12.25 -13.71
C GLY A 388 11.97 -13.06 -14.57
N ARG A 389 10.80 -12.50 -14.88
CA ARG A 389 9.93 -12.99 -15.94
C ARG A 389 10.14 -12.12 -17.17
#